data_AF-A0A210QN51-F1
#
_entry.id   AF-A0A210QN51-F1
#
_cell.length_a   1.000
_cell.length_b   1.000
_cell.length_c   1.000
_cell.angle_alpha   90.00
_cell.angle_beta   90.00
_cell.angle_gamma   90.00
#
_symmetry.space_group_name_H-M   'P 1'
#
loop_
_entity.id
_entity.type
_entity.pdbx_description
1 polymer ?
#
loop_
_entity_poly.entity_id
_entity_poly.type
_entity_poly.pdbx_seq_one_letter_code
_entity_poly.pdbx_strand_id
1 'polypeptide(L)'
;MDRLRRHIAIEGPPWDIENISVLISRLIERNMMGTEEDIRFRRRALLIRECIINTTSSDCNILMCGSQSEGLYMLGSDYDFMYVINNVVALYLGQIVPPEDAHKTVLYVRESDCRPGYLAKGGLPMGDTSTPVWMANTSID
;
A
#
# COMPACT_ATOMS: atom_id res chain seq x y z
N MET A 1 -38.84 -11.88 -27.32
CA MET A 1 -37.61 -11.22 -26.83
C MET A 1 -37.97 -10.49 -25.55
N ASP A 2 -38.21 -11.22 -24.44
CA ASP A 2 -38.53 -10.60 -23.14
C ASP A 2 -38.19 -11.57 -22.00
N ARG A 3 -36.90 -11.89 -21.87
CA ARG A 3 -36.35 -12.54 -20.67
C ARG A 3 -35.05 -11.84 -20.31
N LEU A 4 -34.90 -11.57 -19.01
CA LEU A 4 -33.74 -10.98 -18.32
C LEU A 4 -33.78 -9.47 -18.06
N ARG A 5 -34.82 -9.02 -17.34
CA ARG A 5 -34.62 -8.05 -16.25
C ARG A 5 -34.96 -8.74 -14.92
N ARG A 6 -34.08 -9.65 -14.48
CA ARG A 6 -34.06 -10.09 -13.09
C ARG A 6 -33.66 -8.87 -12.27
N HIS A 7 -34.66 -8.16 -11.77
CA HIS A 7 -34.50 -7.29 -10.62
C HIS A 7 -34.01 -8.20 -9.50
N ILE A 8 -32.77 -8.02 -9.09
CA ILE A 8 -32.32 -8.49 -7.80
C ILE A 8 -33.02 -7.56 -6.81
N ALA A 9 -34.29 -7.86 -6.51
CA ALA A 9 -34.91 -7.37 -5.30
C ALA A 9 -34.12 -8.04 -4.18
N ILE A 10 -33.15 -7.32 -3.64
CA ILE A 10 -32.53 -7.68 -2.38
C ILE A 10 -33.64 -7.49 -1.36
N GLU A 11 -34.43 -8.55 -1.10
CA GLU A 11 -35.25 -8.66 0.10
C GLU A 11 -34.29 -8.78 1.29
N GLY A 12 -33.65 -7.66 1.61
CA GLY A 12 -32.85 -7.47 2.81
C GLY A 12 -33.76 -7.07 3.97
N PRO A 13 -33.28 -7.17 5.22
CA PRO A 13 -34.10 -6.89 6.40
C PRO A 13 -34.52 -5.40 6.44
N PRO A 14 -35.49 -4.99 7.29
CA PRO A 14 -36.18 -3.68 7.23
C PRO A 14 -35.31 -2.53 7.76
N TRP A 15 -34.00 -2.61 7.55
CA TRP A 15 -33.07 -1.59 7.94
C TRP A 15 -33.08 -0.52 6.87
N ASP A 16 -33.45 0.68 7.28
CA ASP A 16 -33.30 1.87 6.46
C ASP A 16 -31.80 2.13 6.24
N ILE A 17 -31.31 1.73 5.06
CA ILE A 17 -29.90 1.83 4.64
C ILE A 17 -29.42 3.27 4.74
N GLU A 18 -30.28 4.24 4.47
CA GLU A 18 -29.95 5.66 4.55
C GLU A 18 -29.71 6.07 6.00
N ASN A 19 -30.59 5.67 6.92
CA ASN A 19 -30.41 5.91 8.35
C ASN A 19 -29.17 5.20 8.92
N ILE A 20 -28.88 3.98 8.49
CA ILE A 20 -27.64 3.28 8.88
C ILE A 20 -26.41 4.02 8.35
N SER A 21 -26.43 4.44 7.08
CA SER A 21 -25.32 5.17 6.47
C SER A 21 -25.03 6.47 7.22
N VAL A 22 -26.05 7.25 7.56
CA VAL A 22 -25.89 8.49 8.36
C VAL A 22 -25.28 8.19 9.72
N LEU A 23 -25.70 7.11 10.38
CA LEU A 23 -25.22 6.76 11.71
C LEU A 23 -23.76 6.28 11.68
N ILE A 24 -23.38 5.49 10.67
CA ILE A 24 -22.00 5.07 10.43
C ILE A 24 -21.12 6.28 10.10
N SER A 25 -21.55 7.18 9.20
CA SER A 25 -20.77 8.38 8.86
C SER A 25 -20.49 9.23 10.09
N ARG A 26 -21.49 9.48 10.94
CA ARG A 26 -21.31 10.21 12.20
C ARG A 26 -20.36 9.51 13.16
N LEU A 27 -20.38 8.17 13.20
CA LEU A 27 -19.47 7.39 14.04
C LEU A 27 -18.02 7.51 13.54
N ILE A 28 -17.81 7.42 12.22
CA ILE A 28 -16.49 7.58 11.59
C ILE A 28 -16.00 9.03 11.78
N GLU A 29 -16.85 10.02 11.55
CA GLU A 29 -16.54 11.43 11.78
C GLU A 29 -16.16 11.71 13.24
N ARG A 30 -16.84 11.08 14.19
CA ARG A 30 -16.54 11.30 15.61
C ARG A 30 -15.29 10.57 16.09
N ASN A 31 -15.06 9.34 15.61
CA ASN A 31 -14.04 8.46 16.18
C ASN A 31 -12.76 8.37 15.34
N MET A 32 -12.80 8.68 14.05
CA MET A 32 -11.68 8.42 13.12
C MET A 32 -11.25 9.65 12.33
N MET A 33 -12.20 10.47 11.90
CA MET A 33 -11.88 11.74 11.25
C MET A 33 -11.70 12.82 12.31
N GLY A 34 -10.50 13.38 12.38
CA GLY A 34 -10.30 14.65 13.08
C GLY A 34 -10.68 15.80 12.17
N THR A 35 -10.37 17.02 12.60
CA THR A 35 -10.37 18.17 11.71
C THR A 35 -9.34 17.97 10.59
N GLU A 36 -9.43 18.77 9.51
CA GLU A 36 -8.40 18.78 8.47
C GLU A 36 -7.01 19.08 9.05
N GLU A 37 -6.94 19.90 10.10
CA GLU A 37 -5.69 20.20 10.81
C GLU A 37 -5.13 18.99 11.55
N ASP A 38 -5.98 18.20 12.21
CA ASP A 38 -5.56 16.98 12.90
C ASP A 38 -5.02 15.96 11.89
N ILE A 39 -5.69 15.79 10.75
CA ILE A 39 -5.23 14.91 9.67
C ILE A 39 -3.87 15.38 9.15
N ARG A 40 -3.73 16.68 8.88
CA ARG A 40 -2.46 17.28 8.43
C ARG A 40 -1.34 17.08 9.45
N PHE A 41 -1.64 17.25 10.74
CA PHE A 41 -0.66 17.04 11.80
C PHE A 41 -0.23 15.58 11.90
N ARG A 42 -1.18 14.63 11.86
CA ARG A 42 -0.87 13.17 11.86
C ARG A 42 0.00 12.77 10.68
N ARG A 43 -0.37 13.16 9.46
CA ARG A 43 0.43 12.91 8.24
C ARG A 43 1.83 13.47 8.37
N ARG A 44 1.97 14.69 8.89
CA ARG A 44 3.29 15.31 9.09
C ARG A 44 4.12 14.59 10.15
N ALA A 45 3.51 14.18 11.26
CA ALA A 45 4.20 13.42 12.31
C ALA A 45 4.69 12.06 11.79
N LEU A 46 3.91 11.40 10.93
CA LEU A 46 4.32 10.17 10.26
C LEU A 46 5.48 10.38 9.29
N LEU A 47 5.41 11.40 8.44
CA LEU A 47 6.52 11.73 7.53
C LEU A 47 7.81 11.99 8.30
N ILE A 48 7.74 12.70 9.43
CA ILE A 48 8.90 12.91 10.31
C ILE A 48 9.41 11.56 10.87
N ARG A 49 8.50 10.69 11.32
CA ARG A 49 8.85 9.36 11.81
C ARG A 49 9.53 8.51 10.73
N GLU A 50 9.00 8.50 9.52
CA GLU A 50 9.60 7.82 8.36
C GLU A 50 10.99 8.39 8.07
N CYS A 51 11.15 9.71 8.03
CA CYS A 51 12.46 10.33 7.85
C CYS A 51 13.46 9.89 8.92
N ILE A 52 13.05 9.87 10.20
CA ILE A 52 13.93 9.41 11.30
C ILE A 52 14.31 7.94 11.11
N ILE A 53 13.35 7.07 10.81
CA ILE A 53 13.61 5.64 10.55
C ILE A 53 14.56 5.47 9.36
N ASN A 54 14.34 6.24 8.29
CA ASN A 54 15.15 6.14 7.07
C ASN A 54 16.55 6.73 7.25
N THR A 55 16.79 7.60 8.23
CA THR A 55 18.15 8.06 8.54
C THR A 55 19.01 6.99 9.22
N THR A 56 18.42 5.98 9.86
CA THR A 56 19.20 4.93 10.55
C THR A 56 19.59 3.78 9.64
N SER A 57 19.02 3.71 8.44
CA SER A 57 19.25 2.63 7.45
C SER A 57 19.68 3.24 6.12
N SER A 58 20.95 3.04 5.74
CA SER A 58 21.47 3.54 4.46
C SER A 58 20.92 2.77 3.26
N ASP A 59 20.65 1.50 3.44
CA ASP A 59 20.44 0.56 2.33
C ASP A 59 18.97 0.40 1.98
N CYS A 60 18.08 0.71 2.92
CA CYS A 60 16.65 0.50 2.76
C CYS A 60 15.83 1.57 3.49
N ASN A 61 14.94 2.22 2.75
CA ASN A 61 13.95 3.13 3.29
C ASN A 61 12.61 2.43 3.44
N ILE A 62 11.81 2.87 4.41
CA ILE A 62 10.43 2.44 4.64
C ILE A 62 9.50 3.61 4.34
N LEU A 63 8.40 3.30 3.68
CA LEU A 63 7.28 4.21 3.45
C LEU A 63 6.02 3.54 3.99
N MET A 64 5.30 4.21 4.88
CA MET A 64 4.03 3.71 5.41
C MET A 64 2.95 3.91 4.37
N CYS A 65 2.09 2.92 4.20
CA CYS A 65 1.02 2.91 3.21
C CYS A 65 -0.34 2.66 3.91
N GLY A 66 -1.41 2.56 3.12
CA GLY A 66 -2.74 2.20 3.63
C GLY A 66 -3.27 3.14 4.71
N SER A 67 -4.03 2.60 5.67
CA SER A 67 -4.58 3.41 6.77
C SER A 67 -3.49 4.06 7.63
N GLN A 68 -2.30 3.44 7.68
CA GLN A 68 -1.19 3.94 8.47
C GLN A 68 -0.57 5.19 7.84
N SER A 69 -0.61 5.36 6.52
CA SER A 69 -0.20 6.62 5.86
C SER A 69 -1.09 7.82 6.25
N GLU A 70 -2.30 7.54 6.75
CA GLU A 70 -3.25 8.52 7.24
C GLU A 70 -3.17 8.75 8.77
N GLY A 71 -2.26 8.04 9.45
CA GLY A 71 -2.17 8.09 10.91
C GLY A 71 -3.29 7.35 11.63
N LEU A 72 -3.95 6.42 10.94
CA LEU A 72 -5.01 5.59 11.48
C LEU A 72 -4.48 4.17 11.72
N TYR A 73 -4.41 3.82 12.99
CA TYR A 73 -4.09 2.47 13.44
C TYR A 73 -5.36 1.82 14.00
N MET A 74 -5.93 0.87 13.26
CA MET A 74 -7.15 0.20 13.65
C MET A 74 -6.84 -1.17 14.23
N LEU A 75 -7.47 -1.53 15.35
CA LEU A 75 -7.27 -2.85 15.92
C LEU A 75 -7.76 -3.91 14.93
N GLY A 76 -6.87 -4.83 14.58
CA GLY A 76 -7.15 -5.89 13.61
C GLY A 76 -6.91 -5.50 12.15
N SER A 77 -6.49 -4.26 11.86
CA SER A 77 -5.97 -3.95 10.51
C SER A 77 -4.60 -4.60 10.30
N ASP A 78 -4.32 -4.92 9.05
CA ASP A 78 -3.00 -5.30 8.59
C ASP A 78 -2.03 -4.10 8.60
N TYR A 79 -0.80 -4.39 8.19
CA TYR A 79 0.27 -3.41 8.07
C TYR A 79 0.62 -3.25 6.59
N ASP A 80 0.33 -2.07 6.07
CA ASP A 80 0.76 -1.67 4.73
C ASP A 80 2.04 -0.83 4.83
N PHE A 81 3.14 -1.35 4.30
CA PHE A 81 4.39 -0.60 4.12
C PHE A 81 5.08 -0.98 2.83
N MET A 82 5.93 -0.08 2.34
CA MET A 82 6.77 -0.27 1.17
C MET A 82 8.23 -0.09 1.56
N TYR A 83 9.03 -1.11 1.27
CA TYR A 83 10.48 -1.01 1.33
C TYR A 83 11.01 -0.45 0.01
N VAL A 84 11.96 0.47 0.11
CA VAL A 84 12.70 1.02 -1.02
C VAL A 84 14.16 0.70 -0.79
N ILE A 85 14.71 -0.20 -1.60
CA ILE A 85 16.13 -0.57 -1.51
C ILE A 85 16.94 0.42 -2.34
N ASN A 86 17.76 1.23 -1.67
CA ASN A 86 18.45 2.36 -2.30
C ASN A 86 19.54 1.92 -3.28
N ASN A 87 20.10 0.71 -3.07
CA ASN A 87 21.21 0.16 -3.84
C ASN A 87 20.78 -0.81 -4.94
N VAL A 88 19.48 -0.88 -5.25
CA VAL A 88 18.92 -1.81 -6.24
C VAL A 88 18.08 -1.05 -7.25
N VAL A 89 18.20 -1.41 -8.52
CA VAL A 89 17.33 -0.94 -9.60
C VAL A 89 16.66 -2.13 -10.28
N ALA A 90 15.34 -2.08 -10.41
CA ALA A 90 14.56 -3.11 -11.10
C ALA A 90 14.24 -2.65 -12.53
N LEU A 91 14.62 -3.46 -13.52
CA LEU A 91 14.44 -3.17 -14.95
C LEU A 91 13.76 -4.33 -15.66
N TYR A 92 13.01 -4.04 -16.71
CA TYR A 92 12.52 -5.04 -17.65
C TYR A 92 13.57 -5.36 -18.72
N LEU A 93 13.41 -6.52 -19.37
CA LEU A 93 14.24 -6.90 -20.51
C LEU A 93 14.20 -5.81 -21.60
N GLY A 94 15.38 -5.37 -22.05
CA GLY A 94 15.53 -4.32 -23.06
C GLY A 94 15.61 -2.89 -22.52
N GLN A 95 15.40 -2.67 -21.22
CA GLN A 95 15.68 -1.38 -20.59
C GLN A 95 17.18 -1.23 -20.27
N ILE A 96 17.67 0.00 -20.39
CA ILE A 96 19.07 0.35 -20.15
C ILE A 96 19.18 0.92 -18.74
N VAL A 97 20.23 0.52 -18.01
CA VAL A 97 20.56 1.08 -16.69
C VAL A 97 20.99 2.54 -16.88
N PRO A 98 20.32 3.52 -16.23
CA PRO A 98 20.77 4.90 -16.27
C PRO A 98 22.20 5.04 -15.72
N PRO A 99 23.05 5.93 -16.25
CA PRO A 99 24.43 6.11 -15.78
C PRO A 99 24.54 6.39 -14.28
N GLU A 100 23.57 7.11 -13.72
CA GLU A 100 23.47 7.42 -12.29
C GLU A 100 23.30 6.17 -11.40
N ASP A 101 22.73 5.10 -11.95
CA ASP A 101 22.48 3.84 -11.25
C ASP A 101 23.50 2.75 -11.60
N ALA A 102 24.57 3.08 -12.32
CA ALA A 102 25.59 2.11 -12.74
C ALA A 102 26.31 1.41 -11.57
N HIS A 103 26.27 2.01 -10.38
CA HIS A 103 26.84 1.45 -9.15
C HIS A 103 25.86 0.56 -8.37
N LYS A 104 24.59 0.50 -8.77
CA LYS A 104 23.53 -0.26 -8.09
C LYS A 104 23.44 -1.67 -8.63
N THR A 105 22.92 -2.57 -7.80
CA THR A 105 22.57 -3.93 -8.21
C THR A 105 21.36 -3.89 -9.14
N VAL A 106 21.47 -4.51 -10.32
CA VAL A 106 20.40 -4.54 -11.31
C VAL A 106 19.61 -5.84 -11.18
N LEU A 107 18.30 -5.73 -10.98
CA LEU A 107 17.37 -6.86 -10.99
C LEU A 107 16.56 -6.83 -12.29
N TYR A 108 16.71 -7.86 -13.12
CA TYR A 108 15.90 -8.02 -14.32
C TYR A 108 14.59 -8.74 -14.00
N VAL A 109 13.50 -8.04 -14.26
CA VAL A 109 12.13 -8.52 -14.05
C VAL A 109 11.62 -9.11 -15.36
N ARG A 110 11.30 -10.40 -15.37
CA ARG A 110 10.80 -11.09 -16.57
C ARG A 110 9.36 -10.69 -16.90
N GLU A 111 8.51 -10.67 -15.89
CA GLU A 111 7.09 -10.35 -16.01
C GLU A 111 6.58 -9.91 -14.63
N SER A 112 5.83 -8.82 -14.59
CA SER A 112 5.28 -8.24 -13.36
C SER A 112 4.09 -7.39 -13.77
N ASP A 113 2.96 -7.57 -13.07
CA ASP A 113 1.79 -6.71 -13.22
C ASP A 113 2.00 -5.32 -12.58
N CYS A 114 3.17 -5.08 -11.99
CA CYS A 114 3.53 -3.79 -11.41
C CYS A 114 4.08 -2.83 -12.45
N ARG A 115 4.11 -1.54 -12.09
CA ARG A 115 4.81 -0.52 -12.89
C ARG A 115 6.32 -0.78 -12.86
N PRO A 116 7.09 -0.34 -13.89
CA PRO A 116 8.55 -0.37 -13.85
C PRO A 116 9.09 0.25 -12.57
N GLY A 117 10.07 -0.42 -11.96
CA GLY A 117 10.62 -0.03 -10.65
C GLY A 117 9.85 -0.57 -9.44
N TYR A 118 8.74 -1.29 -9.62
CA TYR A 118 7.99 -1.96 -8.57
C TYR A 118 7.93 -3.47 -8.80
N LEU A 119 7.94 -4.24 -7.72
CA LEU A 119 7.79 -5.70 -7.73
C LEU A 119 6.71 -6.10 -6.75
N ALA A 120 5.91 -7.12 -7.06
CA ALA A 120 4.93 -7.69 -6.14
C ALA A 120 5.44 -8.99 -5.49
N LYS A 121 4.85 -9.34 -4.35
CA LYS A 121 5.07 -10.61 -3.64
C LYS A 121 4.59 -11.80 -4.50
N GLY A 122 5.51 -12.45 -5.21
CA GLY A 122 5.25 -13.69 -5.95
C GLY A 122 6.05 -13.90 -7.25
N GLY A 123 6.77 -12.90 -7.75
CA GLY A 123 7.42 -12.94 -9.07
C GLY A 123 8.86 -13.49 -9.13
N LEU A 124 9.44 -13.99 -8.03
CA LEU A 124 10.81 -14.52 -8.01
C LEU A 124 10.79 -16.04 -7.74
N PRO A 125 11.43 -16.88 -8.59
CA PRO A 125 11.63 -18.28 -8.24
C PRO A 125 12.50 -18.35 -6.99
N MET A 126 11.99 -19.01 -5.94
CA MET A 126 12.77 -19.36 -4.75
C MET A 126 13.96 -20.23 -5.16
N GLY A 127 15.14 -19.63 -5.23
CA GLY A 127 16.42 -20.30 -5.39
C GLY A 127 17.47 -19.53 -4.58
N ASP A 128 17.98 -20.21 -3.55
CA ASP A 128 19.16 -19.90 -2.73
C ASP A 128 19.20 -18.58 -1.94
N THR A 129 18.82 -18.73 -0.66
CA THR A 129 19.45 -18.12 0.53
C THR A 129 20.16 -16.76 0.35
N SER A 130 19.37 -15.71 0.14
CA SER A 130 19.56 -14.41 0.77
C SER A 130 18.21 -13.68 0.71
N THR A 131 17.87 -12.99 1.78
CA THR A 131 16.58 -12.36 2.08
C THR A 131 15.82 -11.80 0.87
N PRO A 132 14.53 -12.11 0.68
CA PRO A 132 13.74 -11.58 -0.43
C PRO A 132 13.59 -10.07 -0.32
N VAL A 133 13.86 -9.38 -1.43
CA VAL A 133 13.70 -7.94 -1.63
C VAL A 133 12.22 -7.65 -1.84
N TRP A 134 11.63 -6.93 -0.89
CA TRP A 134 10.21 -6.58 -0.90
C TRP A 134 9.99 -5.23 -1.59
N MET A 135 9.06 -5.19 -2.53
CA MET A 135 8.31 -4.00 -2.91
C MET A 135 6.82 -4.38 -2.80
N ALA A 136 5.98 -3.45 -2.33
CA ALA A 136 4.52 -3.49 -2.20
C ALA A 136 3.81 -4.60 -1.35
N ASN A 137 3.02 -4.08 -0.39
CA ASN A 137 1.85 -4.59 0.33
C ASN A 137 1.87 -6.00 0.95
N THR A 138 1.87 -6.03 2.29
CA THR A 138 1.41 -7.20 3.06
C THR A 138 -0.08 -7.10 3.36
N SER A 139 -0.92 -7.10 2.32
CA SER A 139 -2.31 -7.54 2.49
C SER A 139 -2.30 -9.06 2.56
N ILE A 140 -2.40 -9.60 3.76
CA ILE A 140 -2.75 -11.00 3.97
C ILE A 140 -4.27 -11.01 4.11
N ASP A 141 -4.97 -11.34 3.03
CA ASP A 141 -6.30 -11.95 3.11
C ASP A 141 -6.15 -13.46 3.36
#